data_AF-A0A2E9SQJ6-F1
#
_entry.id   AF-A0A2E9SQJ6-F1
#
_cell.length_a   1.000
_cell.length_b   1.000
_cell.length_c   1.000
_cell.angle_alpha   90.00
_cell.angle_beta   90.00
_cell.angle_gamma   90.00
#
_symmetry.space_group_name_H-M   'P 1'
#
loop_
_entity.id
_entity.type
_entity.pdbx_description
1 polymer ?
#
loop_
_entity_poly.entity_id
_entity_poly.type
_entity_poly.pdbx_seq_one_letter_code
_entity_poly.pdbx_strand_id
1 'polypeptide(L)'
;MVLGGATQLKEDLRVKHKAPERETLPRGAGQKRIITKLGESPLTTQGETTMKAVATVLLCLFAIVGNAAQWRTDPLTPLDRQYMEQRQQELNSLAQMSMGRSFGHGRDSDLRLIQEILDRKLVKKDEIAKLQAMGIIMGEHLRRENGLRWVIYVDAKGRSRALEVPAKDEFLFPVTQISSRVIVDADVDVKAIYQRLEKEITEIKKKIIVR
;
A
#
# COMPACT_ATOMS: atom_id res chain seq x y z
N MET A 1 -55.25 -12.78 21.23
CA MET A 1 -54.92 -13.51 22.47
C MET A 1 -53.52 -14.08 22.33
N VAL A 2 -52.57 -13.56 23.13
CA VAL A 2 -51.27 -14.13 23.59
C VAL A 2 -50.27 -14.58 22.48
N LEU A 3 -49.24 -13.80 22.11
CA LEU A 3 -47.92 -13.58 22.74
C LEU A 3 -47.11 -14.87 23.07
N GLY A 4 -45.94 -15.03 22.45
CA GLY A 4 -44.84 -15.81 23.02
C GLY A 4 -43.97 -16.52 21.98
N GLY A 5 -42.67 -16.18 21.91
CA GLY A 5 -41.69 -17.05 21.23
C GLY A 5 -40.43 -16.41 20.64
N ALA A 6 -40.18 -15.11 20.82
CA ALA A 6 -38.90 -14.48 20.45
C ALA A 6 -37.93 -14.49 21.63
N THR A 7 -37.46 -15.66 22.08
CA THR A 7 -36.57 -15.73 23.25
C THR A 7 -35.59 -16.91 23.33
N GLN A 8 -35.31 -17.63 22.23
CA GLN A 8 -34.40 -18.80 22.29
C GLN A 8 -33.34 -18.87 21.17
N LEU A 9 -32.91 -17.74 20.62
CA LEU A 9 -31.74 -17.71 19.75
C LEU A 9 -30.93 -16.40 19.88
N LYS A 10 -30.74 -15.94 21.13
CA LYS A 10 -29.93 -14.76 21.46
C LYS A 10 -28.77 -15.03 22.42
N GLU A 11 -28.53 -16.28 22.83
CA GLU A 11 -27.50 -16.59 23.82
C GLU A 11 -26.19 -17.19 23.26
N ASP A 12 -26.14 -17.63 22.00
CA ASP A 12 -24.93 -18.29 21.47
C ASP A 12 -23.96 -17.40 20.67
N LEU A 13 -24.20 -16.07 20.61
CA LEU A 13 -23.32 -15.15 19.85
C LEU A 13 -22.58 -14.13 20.72
N ARG A 14 -22.33 -14.46 22.00
CA ARG A 14 -21.67 -13.55 22.95
C ARG A 14 -20.30 -14.02 23.43
N VAL A 15 -19.41 -14.54 22.58
CA VAL A 15 -17.97 -14.60 22.90
C VAL A 15 -17.09 -14.57 21.64
N LYS A 16 -16.63 -13.37 21.23
CA LYS A 16 -15.26 -13.03 20.73
C LYS A 16 -15.31 -11.80 19.82
N HIS A 17 -14.86 -10.66 20.35
CA HIS A 17 -13.75 -9.84 19.83
C HIS A 17 -13.78 -8.47 20.51
N LYS A 18 -12.89 -8.30 21.50
CA LYS A 18 -12.60 -7.03 22.18
C LYS A 18 -11.53 -6.30 21.37
N ALA A 19 -11.79 -5.02 21.06
CA ALA A 19 -10.89 -4.11 20.36
C ALA A 19 -9.67 -3.71 21.23
N PRO A 20 -8.50 -3.40 20.64
CA PRO A 20 -7.39 -2.83 21.40
C PRO A 20 -7.55 -1.31 21.59
N GLU A 21 -7.43 -0.92 22.85
CA GLU A 21 -7.54 0.41 23.41
C GLU A 21 -6.21 1.18 23.24
N ARG A 22 -6.28 2.48 22.92
CA ARG A 22 -5.11 3.36 22.72
C ARG A 22 -4.49 3.72 24.06
N GLU A 23 -3.25 3.30 24.29
CA GLU A 23 -2.48 3.70 25.46
C GLU A 23 -1.70 5.00 25.17
N THR A 24 -2.04 6.04 25.93
CA THR A 24 -1.45 7.38 25.89
C THR A 24 -0.18 7.44 26.74
N LEU A 25 0.92 7.95 26.19
CA LEU A 25 2.16 8.24 26.91
C LEU A 25 2.00 9.43 27.88
N PRO A 26 2.34 9.30 29.19
CA PRO A 26 2.47 10.44 30.07
C PRO A 26 3.87 11.09 30.05
N ARG A 27 3.86 12.41 30.20
CA ARG A 27 4.98 13.33 30.44
C ARG A 27 5.49 13.27 31.89
N GLY A 28 6.81 13.32 32.04
CA GLY A 28 7.52 14.24 32.96
C GLY A 28 7.67 13.88 34.45
N ALA A 29 8.72 14.48 35.04
CA ALA A 29 9.17 14.47 36.44
C ALA A 29 9.94 13.20 36.85
N GLY A 30 11.06 13.24 37.57
CA GLY A 30 11.70 14.29 38.35
C GLY A 30 12.59 13.60 39.39
N GLN A 31 13.90 13.80 39.26
CA GLN A 31 14.96 13.85 40.29
C GLN A 31 14.80 13.07 41.61
N LYS A 32 15.84 12.30 41.98
CA LYS A 32 16.54 12.46 43.26
C LYS A 32 17.89 11.74 43.30
N ARG A 33 18.89 12.49 43.77
CA ARG A 33 20.25 12.07 44.09
C ARG A 33 20.27 11.67 45.56
N ILE A 34 20.81 10.50 45.91
CA ILE A 34 21.25 10.20 47.28
C ILE A 34 22.68 9.64 47.21
N ILE A 35 23.58 10.42 47.79
CA ILE A 35 24.94 10.09 48.22
C ILE A 35 24.88 9.15 49.43
N THR A 36 25.79 8.16 49.56
CA THR A 36 26.48 7.78 50.83
C THR A 36 27.47 6.60 50.63
N LYS A 37 28.74 6.90 50.96
CA LYS A 37 29.85 6.12 51.57
C LYS A 37 30.54 4.94 50.85
N LEU A 38 31.85 5.18 50.71
CA LEU A 38 33.01 4.28 50.72
C LEU A 38 32.83 2.99 51.54
N GLY A 39 33.22 1.86 50.96
CA GLY A 39 33.39 0.58 51.64
C GLY A 39 34.03 -0.46 50.71
N GLU A 40 35.34 -0.62 50.83
CA GLU A 40 36.14 -1.84 50.69
C GLU A 40 35.96 -2.74 49.44
N SER A 41 37.01 -2.84 48.62
CA SER A 41 37.36 -4.08 47.92
C SER A 41 38.01 -5.04 48.93
N PRO A 42 37.91 -6.38 48.78
CA PRO A 42 38.86 -7.00 47.85
C PRO A 42 38.41 -8.28 47.13
N LEU A 43 39.16 -8.56 46.06
CA LEU A 43 39.57 -9.86 45.53
C LEU A 43 38.56 -10.76 44.77
N THR A 44 38.92 -10.92 43.49
CA THR A 44 38.95 -12.17 42.71
C THR A 44 37.65 -12.88 42.33
N THR A 45 37.28 -12.73 41.06
CA THR A 45 37.01 -13.88 40.18
C THR A 45 37.28 -13.49 38.72
N GLN A 46 38.54 -13.71 38.35
CA GLN A 46 39.05 -13.78 36.99
C GLN A 46 38.37 -14.95 36.28
N GLY A 47 37.15 -14.73 35.78
CA GLY A 47 36.34 -15.78 35.14
C GLY A 47 35.03 -15.30 34.49
N GLU A 48 34.50 -14.13 34.87
CA GLU A 48 33.25 -13.60 34.27
C GLU A 48 33.46 -12.57 33.16
N THR A 49 34.66 -11.98 33.06
CA THR A 49 34.92 -10.84 32.17
C THR A 49 35.06 -11.25 30.71
N THR A 50 35.51 -12.47 30.44
CA THR A 50 35.65 -12.99 29.07
C THR A 50 34.30 -13.36 28.45
N MET A 51 33.36 -13.90 29.25
CA MET A 51 32.05 -14.30 28.73
C MET A 51 31.14 -13.10 28.45
N LYS A 52 31.21 -12.05 29.28
CA LYS A 52 30.50 -10.78 29.04
C LYS A 52 31.11 -10.00 27.87
N ALA A 53 32.44 -9.94 27.75
CA ALA A 53 33.08 -9.26 26.62
C ALA A 53 32.77 -9.95 25.27
N VAL A 54 32.78 -11.28 25.23
CA VAL A 54 32.39 -12.05 24.02
C VAL A 54 30.90 -11.89 23.72
N ALA A 55 30.03 -11.91 24.73
CA ALA A 55 28.60 -11.67 24.54
C ALA A 55 28.30 -10.24 24.06
N THR A 56 29.10 -9.25 24.45
CA THR A 56 28.91 -7.84 24.06
C THR A 56 29.44 -7.58 22.64
N VAL A 57 30.56 -8.21 22.25
CA VAL A 57 31.08 -8.15 20.86
C VAL A 57 30.16 -8.89 19.89
N LEU A 58 29.54 -10.00 20.31
CA LEU A 58 28.57 -10.74 19.49
C LEU A 58 27.24 -9.96 19.31
N LEU A 59 26.82 -9.18 20.32
CA LEU A 59 25.61 -8.35 20.24
C LEU A 59 25.80 -7.12 19.34
N CYS A 60 27.02 -6.56 19.28
CA CYS A 60 27.33 -5.43 18.39
C CYS A 60 27.46 -5.81 16.92
N LEU A 61 27.74 -7.08 16.59
CA LEU A 61 27.81 -7.54 15.19
C LEU A 61 26.42 -7.72 14.53
N PHE A 62 25.33 -7.76 15.31
CA PHE A 62 23.96 -7.81 14.76
C PHE A 62 23.33 -6.44 14.51
N ALA A 63 23.97 -5.33 14.93
CA ALA A 63 23.40 -3.99 14.83
C ALA A 63 23.71 -3.25 13.51
N ILE A 64 24.33 -3.91 12.53
CA ILE A 64 24.48 -3.37 11.18
C ILE A 64 23.43 -4.01 10.26
N VAL A 65 22.16 -3.92 10.63
CA VAL A 65 21.10 -3.97 9.61
C VAL A 65 21.08 -2.58 9.00
N GLY A 66 21.91 -2.38 7.98
CA GLY A 66 21.85 -1.19 7.16
C GLY A 66 20.41 -0.99 6.69
N ASN A 67 19.85 0.20 6.95
CA ASN A 67 18.62 0.65 6.34
C ASN A 67 18.89 0.87 4.85
N ALA A 68 19.03 -0.21 4.10
CA ALA A 68 18.91 -0.18 2.65
C ALA A 68 17.50 0.33 2.33
N ALA A 69 17.39 1.24 1.37
CA ALA A 69 16.14 1.90 1.02
C ALA A 69 14.96 0.90 1.00
N GLN A 70 13.93 1.19 1.82
CA GLN A 70 12.75 0.31 1.99
C GLN A 70 12.05 0.00 0.65
N TRP A 71 12.31 0.83 -0.34
CA TRP A 71 11.85 0.69 -1.71
C TRP A 71 12.92 1.21 -2.68
N ARG A 72 12.87 0.74 -3.92
CA ARG A 72 13.67 1.26 -5.02
C ARG A 72 12.81 1.46 -6.27
N THR A 73 13.28 2.29 -7.17
CA THR A 73 12.64 2.48 -8.47
C THR A 73 13.58 2.15 -9.61
N ASP A 74 13.11 1.33 -10.54
CA ASP A 74 13.79 1.00 -11.78
C ASP A 74 13.07 1.67 -12.97
N PRO A 75 13.76 2.05 -14.05
CA PRO A 75 13.12 2.52 -15.27
C PRO A 75 12.15 1.48 -15.85
N LEU A 76 11.08 1.95 -16.51
CA LEU A 76 10.18 1.05 -17.23
C LEU A 76 10.92 0.34 -18.36
N THR A 77 11.02 -0.99 -18.28
CA THR A 77 11.72 -1.80 -19.29
C THR A 77 10.85 -2.01 -20.55
N PRO A 78 11.45 -2.39 -21.70
CA PRO A 78 10.68 -2.78 -22.88
C PRO A 78 9.71 -3.93 -22.62
N LEU A 79 10.11 -4.93 -21.83
CA LEU A 79 9.26 -6.06 -21.47
C LEU A 79 8.05 -5.61 -20.63
N ASP A 80 8.24 -4.65 -19.72
CA ASP A 80 7.11 -4.11 -18.95
C ASP A 80 6.14 -3.32 -19.81
N ARG A 81 6.67 -2.55 -20.76
CA ARG A 81 5.85 -1.81 -21.72
C ARG A 81 5.00 -2.77 -22.55
N GLN A 82 5.62 -3.79 -23.13
CA GLN A 82 4.93 -4.82 -23.90
C GLN A 82 3.87 -5.53 -23.04
N TYR A 83 4.19 -5.88 -21.79
CA TYR A 83 3.22 -6.47 -20.87
C TYR A 83 2.03 -5.53 -20.67
N MET A 84 2.26 -4.26 -20.38
CA MET A 84 1.20 -3.27 -20.15
C MET A 84 0.33 -3.06 -21.39
N GLU A 85 0.95 -3.02 -22.57
CA GLU A 85 0.25 -2.91 -23.86
C GLU A 85 -0.62 -4.14 -24.13
N GLN A 86 -0.07 -5.35 -23.94
CA GLN A 86 -0.81 -6.60 -24.11
C GLN A 86 -2.04 -6.66 -23.18
N ARG A 87 -1.90 -6.26 -21.91
CA ARG A 87 -3.03 -6.25 -20.97
C ARG A 87 -4.13 -5.28 -21.38
N GLN A 88 -3.76 -4.11 -21.89
CA GLN A 88 -4.71 -3.14 -22.42
C GLN A 88 -5.42 -3.69 -23.67
N GLN A 89 -4.69 -4.34 -24.56
CA GLN A 89 -5.25 -4.98 -25.77
C GLN A 89 -6.23 -6.10 -25.42
N GLU A 90 -5.89 -6.97 -24.47
CA GLU A 90 -6.78 -8.03 -23.98
C GLU A 90 -8.11 -7.47 -23.45
N LEU A 91 -8.04 -6.40 -22.65
CA LEU A 91 -9.24 -5.73 -22.14
C LEU A 91 -10.02 -5.00 -23.25
N ASN A 92 -9.32 -4.41 -24.22
CA ASN A 92 -9.94 -3.76 -25.37
C ASN A 92 -10.69 -4.75 -26.25
N SER A 93 -10.12 -5.93 -26.51
CA SER A 93 -10.79 -7.02 -27.23
C SER A 93 -12.06 -7.46 -26.51
N LEU A 94 -12.02 -7.60 -25.18
CA LEU A 94 -13.23 -7.90 -24.39
C LEU A 94 -14.32 -6.83 -24.59
N ALA A 95 -13.94 -5.55 -24.51
CA ALA A 95 -14.88 -4.43 -24.69
C ALA A 95 -15.50 -4.42 -26.08
N GLN A 96 -14.70 -4.69 -27.11
CA GLN A 96 -15.15 -4.76 -28.50
C GLN A 96 -16.13 -5.91 -28.71
N MET A 97 -15.80 -7.11 -28.22
CA MET A 97 -16.63 -8.30 -28.38
C MET A 97 -17.95 -8.22 -27.58
N SER A 98 -17.91 -7.62 -26.40
CA SER A 98 -19.05 -7.64 -25.47
C SER A 98 -19.98 -6.43 -25.61
N MET A 99 -19.46 -5.30 -26.10
CA MET A 99 -20.18 -4.02 -26.11
C MET A 99 -20.05 -3.24 -27.42
N GLY A 100 -19.24 -3.70 -28.39
CA GLY A 100 -18.99 -2.96 -29.63
C GLY A 100 -18.24 -1.64 -29.43
N ARG A 101 -17.56 -1.46 -28.29
CA ARG A 101 -16.81 -0.25 -27.93
C ARG A 101 -15.34 -0.57 -27.78
N SER A 102 -14.48 0.44 -27.97
CA SER A 102 -13.03 0.33 -27.77
C SER A 102 -12.51 1.43 -26.84
N PHE A 103 -11.35 1.22 -26.25
CA PHE A 103 -10.61 2.27 -25.54
C PHE A 103 -9.87 3.18 -26.53
N GLY A 104 -9.38 4.32 -26.03
CA GLY A 104 -8.56 5.27 -26.80
C GLY A 104 -9.33 6.47 -27.35
N HIS A 105 -10.62 6.64 -26.98
CA HIS A 105 -11.47 7.77 -27.42
C HIS A 105 -11.45 8.96 -26.44
N GLY A 106 -10.47 9.00 -25.55
CA GLY A 106 -10.29 10.05 -24.55
C GLY A 106 -10.70 9.61 -23.15
N ARG A 107 -10.19 10.33 -22.15
CA ARG A 107 -10.27 9.98 -20.73
C ARG A 107 -11.69 9.64 -20.29
N ASP A 108 -12.62 10.57 -20.46
CA ASP A 108 -13.97 10.39 -19.91
C ASP A 108 -14.73 9.24 -20.58
N SER A 109 -14.46 8.98 -21.87
CA SER A 109 -15.02 7.82 -22.58
C SER A 109 -14.47 6.51 -22.03
N ASP A 110 -13.15 6.45 -21.83
CA ASP A 110 -12.46 5.26 -21.33
C ASP A 110 -12.84 4.96 -19.88
N LEU A 111 -12.91 5.97 -19.00
CA LEU A 111 -13.34 5.78 -17.62
C LEU A 111 -14.79 5.25 -17.53
N ARG A 112 -15.70 5.78 -18.36
CA ARG A 112 -17.07 5.26 -18.46
C ARG A 112 -17.10 3.82 -18.96
N LEU A 113 -16.25 3.49 -19.95
CA LEU A 113 -16.17 2.13 -20.47
C LEU A 113 -15.64 1.15 -19.41
N ILE A 114 -14.64 1.55 -18.61
CA ILE A 114 -14.19 0.75 -17.45
C ILE A 114 -15.34 0.52 -16.46
N GLN A 115 -16.07 1.58 -16.10
CA GLN A 115 -17.21 1.46 -15.17
C GLN A 115 -18.25 0.47 -15.72
N GLU A 116 -18.60 0.60 -16.99
CA GLU A 116 -19.59 -0.27 -17.62
C GLU A 116 -19.16 -1.75 -17.65
N ILE A 117 -17.86 -2.04 -17.85
CA ILE A 117 -17.31 -3.41 -17.75
C ILE A 117 -17.51 -3.99 -16.34
N LEU A 118 -17.30 -3.17 -15.30
CA LEU A 118 -17.48 -3.57 -13.90
C LEU A 118 -18.97 -3.76 -13.56
N ASP A 119 -19.82 -2.80 -13.94
CA ASP A 119 -21.26 -2.83 -13.66
C ASP A 119 -21.94 -4.04 -14.31
N ARG A 120 -21.54 -4.38 -15.55
CA ARG A 120 -22.01 -5.55 -16.29
C ARG A 120 -21.33 -6.86 -15.83
N LYS A 121 -20.39 -6.81 -14.88
CA LYS A 121 -19.62 -7.95 -14.37
C LYS A 121 -18.94 -8.77 -15.47
N LEU A 122 -18.44 -8.11 -16.51
CA LEU A 122 -17.77 -8.76 -17.64
C LEU A 122 -16.36 -9.27 -17.28
N VAL A 123 -15.83 -8.83 -16.13
CA VAL A 123 -14.56 -9.28 -15.56
C VAL A 123 -14.83 -9.77 -14.14
N LYS A 124 -14.44 -11.01 -13.85
CA LYS A 124 -14.59 -11.64 -12.54
C LYS A 124 -13.50 -11.14 -11.57
N LYS A 125 -13.76 -11.30 -10.27
CA LYS A 125 -12.84 -10.83 -9.22
C LYS A 125 -11.50 -11.56 -9.17
N ASP A 126 -11.41 -12.78 -9.72
CA ASP A 126 -10.19 -13.56 -9.87
C ASP A 126 -9.41 -13.25 -11.16
N GLU A 127 -9.99 -12.49 -12.08
CA GLU A 127 -9.33 -12.04 -13.31
C GLU A 127 -8.47 -10.78 -13.07
N ILE A 128 -7.55 -10.88 -12.11
CA ILE A 128 -6.71 -9.78 -11.62
C ILE A 128 -6.00 -9.03 -12.74
N ALA A 129 -5.51 -9.74 -13.76
CA ALA A 129 -4.80 -9.14 -14.89
C ALA A 129 -5.70 -8.15 -15.68
N LYS A 130 -6.98 -8.46 -15.86
CA LYS A 130 -7.95 -7.59 -16.54
C LYS A 130 -8.34 -6.39 -15.65
N LEU A 131 -8.52 -6.62 -14.36
CA LEU A 131 -8.75 -5.54 -13.39
C LEU A 131 -7.57 -4.56 -13.32
N GLN A 132 -6.35 -5.09 -13.36
CA GLN A 132 -5.14 -4.27 -13.41
C GLN A 132 -4.98 -3.55 -14.76
N ALA A 133 -5.43 -4.14 -15.87
CA ALA A 133 -5.47 -3.47 -17.18
C ALA A 133 -6.33 -2.19 -17.13
N MET A 134 -7.47 -2.21 -16.43
CA MET A 134 -8.28 -1.01 -16.21
C MET A 134 -7.49 0.08 -15.47
N GLY A 135 -6.74 -0.32 -14.45
CA GLY A 135 -5.84 0.57 -13.71
C GLY A 135 -4.71 1.13 -14.58
N ILE A 136 -4.19 0.35 -15.54
CA ILE A 136 -3.20 0.81 -16.51
C ILE A 136 -3.80 1.87 -17.46
N ILE A 137 -4.99 1.63 -18.03
CA ILE A 137 -5.68 2.59 -18.91
C ILE A 137 -5.94 3.90 -18.16
N MET A 138 -6.48 3.80 -16.95
CA MET A 138 -6.69 4.95 -16.06
C MET A 138 -5.38 5.69 -15.77
N GLY A 139 -4.32 4.95 -15.45
CA GLY A 139 -2.99 5.50 -15.18
C GLY A 139 -2.37 6.19 -16.39
N GLU A 140 -2.64 5.72 -17.59
CA GLU A 140 -2.12 6.32 -18.81
C GLU A 140 -2.75 7.70 -19.08
N HIS A 141 -4.03 7.90 -18.75
CA HIS A 141 -4.65 9.23 -18.76
C HIS A 141 -4.02 10.16 -17.71
N LEU A 142 -3.88 9.70 -16.46
CA LEU A 142 -3.19 10.47 -15.40
C LEU A 142 -1.80 10.89 -15.84
N ARG A 143 -1.05 9.97 -16.44
CA ARG A 143 0.31 10.20 -16.92
C ARG A 143 0.37 11.31 -17.96
N ARG A 144 -0.45 11.22 -19.00
CA ARG A 144 -0.48 12.21 -20.09
C ARG A 144 -0.92 13.58 -19.60
N GLU A 145 -1.99 13.64 -18.82
CA GLU A 145 -2.57 14.90 -18.36
C GLU A 145 -1.69 15.62 -17.32
N ASN A 146 -0.88 14.86 -16.57
CA ASN A 146 -0.09 15.41 -15.47
C ASN A 146 1.43 15.38 -15.68
N GLY A 147 1.91 14.89 -16.83
CA GLY A 147 3.35 14.80 -17.12
C GLY A 147 4.08 13.83 -16.19
N LEU A 148 3.45 12.71 -15.83
CA LEU A 148 4.05 11.70 -14.95
C LEU A 148 4.90 10.71 -15.74
N ARG A 149 5.66 9.87 -15.03
CA ARG A 149 6.48 8.82 -15.64
C ARG A 149 6.13 7.45 -15.09
N TRP A 150 5.94 6.47 -15.96
CA TRP A 150 5.86 5.08 -15.54
C TRP A 150 7.23 4.61 -15.06
N VAL A 151 7.26 4.03 -13.86
CA VAL A 151 8.44 3.42 -13.24
C VAL A 151 8.08 2.04 -12.69
N ILE A 152 9.08 1.21 -12.50
CA ILE A 152 8.96 -0.03 -11.74
C ILE A 152 9.31 0.30 -10.29
N TYR A 153 8.34 0.15 -9.40
CA TYR A 153 8.51 0.32 -7.96
C TYR A 153 8.69 -1.05 -7.32
N VAL A 154 9.75 -1.23 -6.53
CA VAL A 154 10.05 -2.48 -5.84
C VAL A 154 10.14 -2.21 -4.35
N ASP A 155 9.31 -2.90 -3.56
CA ASP A 155 9.32 -2.87 -2.10
C ASP A 155 9.29 -4.28 -1.51
N ALA A 156 9.11 -4.39 -0.20
CA ALA A 156 9.00 -5.66 0.51
C ALA A 156 7.78 -6.52 0.09
N LYS A 157 6.74 -5.93 -0.50
CA LYS A 157 5.56 -6.64 -1.03
C LYS A 157 5.81 -7.11 -2.47
N GLY A 158 6.81 -6.54 -3.13
CA GLY A 158 7.32 -6.99 -4.40
C GLY A 158 7.34 -5.88 -5.43
N ARG A 159 7.15 -6.29 -6.69
CA ARG A 159 7.35 -5.44 -7.87
C ARG A 159 6.01 -4.92 -8.39
N SER A 160 5.92 -3.61 -8.59
CA SER A 160 4.73 -2.93 -9.10
C SER A 160 5.08 -1.91 -10.18
N ARG A 161 4.10 -1.55 -11.02
CA ARG A 161 4.21 -0.45 -11.98
C ARG A 161 3.48 0.74 -11.39
N ALA A 162 4.21 1.85 -11.26
CA ALA A 162 3.74 3.06 -10.60
C ALA A 162 3.96 4.29 -11.48
N LEU A 163 3.23 5.35 -11.17
CA LEU A 163 3.45 6.67 -11.75
C LEU A 163 4.27 7.50 -10.77
N GLU A 164 5.47 7.88 -11.18
CA GLU A 164 6.31 8.83 -10.47
C GLU A 164 5.89 10.27 -10.78
N VAL A 165 5.80 11.09 -9.74
CA VAL A 165 5.70 12.55 -9.87
C VAL A 165 7.12 13.13 -9.98
N PRO A 166 7.49 13.76 -11.12
CA PRO A 166 8.84 14.23 -11.33
C PRO A 166 9.34 15.15 -10.22
N ALA A 167 10.58 14.92 -9.78
CA ALA A 167 11.28 15.69 -8.74
C ALA A 167 10.63 15.68 -7.35
N LYS A 168 9.65 14.79 -7.08
CA LYS A 168 8.97 14.73 -5.78
C LYS A 168 9.27 13.48 -4.94
N ASP A 169 9.93 12.47 -5.52
CA ASP A 169 10.13 11.15 -4.88
C ASP A 169 8.81 10.53 -4.35
N GLU A 170 7.70 10.83 -5.01
CA GLU A 170 6.35 10.36 -4.68
C GLU A 170 5.74 9.59 -5.86
N PHE A 171 4.99 8.53 -5.54
CA PHE A 171 4.50 7.54 -6.50
C PHE A 171 3.01 7.26 -6.31
N LEU A 172 2.29 7.10 -7.42
CA LEU A 172 0.90 6.66 -7.44
C LEU A 172 0.79 5.26 -8.03
N PHE A 173 -0.19 4.49 -7.56
CA PHE A 173 -0.36 3.08 -7.91
C PHE A 173 -1.70 2.81 -8.62
N PRO A 174 -1.98 3.45 -9.77
CA PRO A 174 -3.28 3.33 -10.44
C PRO A 174 -3.63 1.88 -10.84
N VAL A 175 -2.61 1.05 -11.10
CA VAL A 175 -2.74 -0.36 -11.50
C VAL A 175 -3.57 -1.17 -10.49
N THR A 176 -3.40 -0.92 -9.19
CA THR A 176 -4.07 -1.72 -8.15
C THR A 176 -5.35 -1.09 -7.63
N GLN A 177 -5.63 0.18 -7.96
CA GLN A 177 -6.74 0.92 -7.38
C GLN A 177 -8.10 0.26 -7.60
N ILE A 178 -8.33 -0.32 -8.78
CA ILE A 178 -9.58 -1.00 -9.10
C ILE A 178 -9.56 -2.42 -8.54
N SER A 179 -8.51 -3.20 -8.83
CA SER A 179 -8.43 -4.60 -8.40
C SER A 179 -8.56 -4.75 -6.88
N SER A 180 -7.91 -3.90 -6.09
CA SER A 180 -7.95 -3.99 -4.62
C SER A 180 -9.34 -3.78 -4.04
N ARG A 181 -10.25 -3.09 -4.74
CA ARG A 181 -11.65 -2.91 -4.32
C ARG A 181 -12.52 -4.09 -4.75
N VAL A 182 -12.40 -4.49 -6.01
CA VAL A 182 -13.18 -5.61 -6.57
C VAL A 182 -12.90 -6.92 -5.82
N ILE A 183 -11.64 -7.18 -5.44
CA ILE A 183 -11.26 -8.40 -4.69
C ILE A 183 -12.01 -8.54 -3.37
N VAL A 184 -12.30 -7.42 -2.70
CA VAL A 184 -12.99 -7.40 -1.40
C VAL A 184 -14.48 -7.08 -1.55
N ASP A 185 -15.03 -7.21 -2.77
CA ASP A 185 -16.43 -6.93 -3.09
C ASP A 185 -16.87 -5.51 -2.67
N ALA A 186 -15.94 -4.55 -2.68
CA ALA A 186 -16.24 -3.14 -2.42
C ALA A 186 -16.77 -2.45 -3.68
N ASP A 187 -17.64 -1.46 -3.47
CA ASP A 187 -18.16 -0.63 -4.56
C ASP A 187 -17.04 0.15 -5.27
N VAL A 188 -17.15 0.26 -6.59
CA VAL A 188 -16.14 0.86 -7.44
C VAL A 188 -16.75 1.98 -8.27
N ASP A 189 -16.49 3.21 -7.85
CA ASP A 189 -16.66 4.39 -8.69
C ASP A 189 -15.32 4.75 -9.36
N VAL A 190 -15.19 4.39 -10.62
CA VAL A 190 -13.98 4.60 -11.43
C VAL A 190 -13.65 6.08 -11.57
N LYS A 191 -14.67 6.93 -11.73
CA LYS A 191 -14.48 8.38 -11.90
C LYS A 191 -14.01 9.01 -10.60
N ALA A 192 -14.59 8.63 -9.45
CA ALA A 192 -14.15 9.10 -8.14
C ALA A 192 -12.72 8.65 -7.81
N ILE A 193 -12.34 7.41 -8.19
CA ILE A 193 -10.97 6.93 -8.05
C ILE A 193 -10.01 7.81 -8.85
N TYR A 194 -10.34 8.10 -10.11
CA TYR A 194 -9.53 8.96 -10.98
C TYR A 194 -9.35 10.37 -10.37
N GLN A 195 -10.46 11.01 -10.01
CA GLN A 195 -10.46 12.37 -9.44
C GLN A 195 -9.67 12.46 -8.13
N ARG A 196 -9.74 11.41 -7.29
CA ARG A 196 -8.95 11.33 -6.06
C ARG A 196 -7.45 11.29 -6.37
N LEU A 197 -7.03 10.50 -7.37
CA LEU A 197 -5.63 10.43 -7.79
C LEU A 197 -5.16 11.75 -8.41
N GLU A 198 -5.97 12.43 -9.22
CA GLU A 198 -5.65 13.77 -9.73
C GLU A 198 -5.44 14.79 -8.60
N LYS A 199 -6.31 14.75 -7.58
CA LYS A 199 -6.17 15.59 -6.40
C LYS A 199 -4.87 15.29 -5.66
N GLU A 200 -4.55 14.00 -5.46
CA GLU A 200 -3.30 13.57 -4.85
C GLU A 200 -2.08 14.10 -5.62
N ILE A 201 -2.05 13.93 -6.95
CA ILE A 201 -1.01 14.49 -7.83
C ILE A 201 -0.87 16.00 -7.66
N THR A 202 -2.00 16.71 -7.62
CA THR A 202 -2.03 18.17 -7.46
C THR A 202 -1.41 18.59 -6.13
N GLU A 203 -1.73 17.90 -5.05
CA GLU A 203 -1.16 18.18 -3.72
C GLU A 203 0.34 17.85 -3.66
N ILE A 204 0.77 16.73 -4.25
CA ILE A 204 2.18 16.36 -4.35
C ILE A 204 2.97 17.45 -5.09
N LYS A 205 2.45 17.95 -6.22
CA LYS A 205 3.11 19.00 -7.00
C LYS A 205 3.31 20.29 -6.21
N LYS A 206 2.35 20.66 -5.36
CA LYS A 206 2.38 21.88 -4.52
C LYS A 206 3.40 21.81 -3.37
N LYS A 207 3.73 20.61 -2.87
CA LYS A 207 4.70 20.46 -1.77
C LYS A 207 6.06 21.04 -2.19
N ILE A 208 6.54 22.04 -1.48
CA ILE A 208 7.90 22.57 -1.69
C ILE A 208 8.86 21.58 -1.03
N ILE A 209 9.83 21.06 -1.80
CA ILE A 209 10.90 20.24 -1.26
C ILE A 209 12.09 21.16 -1.05
N VAL A 210 12.42 21.44 0.21
CA VAL A 210 13.68 22.08 0.58
C VAL A 210 14.72 20.94 0.62
N ARG A 211 15.65 20.95 -0.33
CA ARG A 211 16.77 20.00 -0.40
C ARG A 211 18.00 20.56 0.28
#